data_AF-A0A3A0A410-F1
#
_entry.id   AF-A0A3A0A410-F1
#
_cell.length_a   1.000
_cell.length_b   1.000
_cell.length_c   1.000
_cell.angle_alpha   90.00
_cell.angle_beta   90.00
_cell.angle_gamma   90.00
#
_symmetry.space_group_name_H-M   'P 1'
#
loop_
_entity.id
_entity.type
_entity.pdbx_description
1 polymer ?
#
loop_
_entity_poly.entity_id
_entity_poly.type
_entity_poly.pdbx_seq_one_letter_code
_entity_poly.pdbx_strand_id
1 'polypeptide(L)'
;MESKDKAQRQEITQDSAAPACARLRALDWRFLLPTPPAGGFRHLLLLGGSASLRELIIESGLARQVTLTVPQDQTVDAVVILRRADVAPAAVAHALAPGAVLYWELDRRQPSRLRYTPARIRRQLHEAGCKPTGFYWIRPNFANPQLYIPLDTQGLRWYLDTLFVAATPALRICEPGLRLLARRGSDALAWLAGCSAVTAVAEPAPDSAPSVLASPALPAPLRCPTLRPLMLTAGGDDFNRVILLPFTPDSTEPVAVFKLSRHPSRNEHTENEQLMLAALQKEVADPIQHALPRPLGSFQWGEISVGVESCVPGQLLLASTGRWGVSQAQKTKQIQDVVAWLTAFHYQVQTSRIRWDEAALQQWVESRLAAYEQAFALTAGEERLFAEVRRRARLLIDTSLPMVWEHYAFGDWNIYRDGPKTYVVDWEGASRGLPLFDLLYLVIHSTYVAQNLSDEAAQLRCFRELFCTGGQTDPIPQLAQEWITHYMSELEIDPRFYPMLLVLMWVIRALSRFDRQVGLQNEGHRRSNNQYIGYIAILADHVEQLFS
;
A
#
# COMPACT_ATOMS: atom_id res chain seq x y z
N MET A 1 -8.50 32.58 -12.01
CA MET A 1 -7.04 32.56 -12.25
C MET A 1 -6.41 33.03 -10.96
N GLU A 2 -5.46 32.26 -10.40
CA GLU A 2 -5.01 32.31 -8.99
C GLU A 2 -6.08 31.94 -7.94
N SER A 3 -6.20 30.64 -7.68
CA SER A 3 -6.66 30.03 -6.41
C SER A 3 -7.14 28.62 -6.72
N LYS A 4 -6.24 27.63 -6.60
CA LYS A 4 -6.49 26.19 -6.36
C LYS A 4 -5.18 25.40 -6.44
N ASP A 5 -4.20 25.82 -5.64
CA ASP A 5 -2.92 25.11 -5.42
C ASP A 5 -2.71 24.88 -3.89
N LYS A 6 -3.82 24.64 -3.18
CA LYS A 6 -3.90 24.54 -1.72
C LYS A 6 -4.32 23.16 -1.21
N ALA A 7 -3.84 22.10 -1.87
CA ALA A 7 -3.71 20.77 -1.27
C ALA A 7 -2.24 20.36 -1.05
N GLN A 8 -1.29 21.30 -1.20
CA GLN A 8 0.13 21.01 -1.03
C GLN A 8 0.92 22.24 -0.54
N ARG A 9 0.48 22.84 0.57
CA ARG A 9 1.30 23.75 1.38
C ARG A 9 0.92 23.62 2.85
N GLN A 10 1.43 22.58 3.51
CA GLN A 10 1.91 22.76 4.87
C GLN A 10 3.31 23.37 4.71
N GLU A 11 3.38 24.69 4.88
CA GLU A 11 4.64 25.33 5.23
C GLU A 11 5.08 24.72 6.55
N ILE A 12 6.04 23.82 6.44
CA ILE A 12 6.85 23.36 7.55
C ILE A 12 7.62 24.61 7.99
N THR A 13 7.16 25.24 9.06
CA THR A 13 8.00 26.10 9.89
C THR A 13 9.11 25.20 10.46
N GLN A 14 10.18 25.08 9.67
CA GLN A 14 11.47 24.55 10.09
C GLN A 14 12.10 25.64 10.95
N ASP A 15 11.92 25.56 12.26
CA ASP A 15 13.02 25.70 13.22
C ASP A 15 12.55 25.40 14.65
N SER A 16 13.34 24.55 15.33
CA SER A 16 13.29 24.15 16.75
C SER A 16 12.43 22.97 17.22
N ALA A 17 11.99 22.07 16.33
CA ALA A 17 11.56 20.74 16.79
C ALA A 17 12.77 19.81 16.92
N ALA A 18 12.90 19.12 18.06
CA ALA A 18 13.89 18.05 18.28
C ALA A 18 13.92 17.08 17.09
N PRO A 19 15.09 16.54 16.70
CA PRO A 19 15.19 15.71 15.51
C PRO A 19 14.26 14.50 15.65
N ALA A 20 13.22 14.46 14.82
CA ALA A 20 12.31 13.32 14.74
C ALA A 20 13.15 12.06 14.52
N CYS A 21 12.93 11.02 15.34
CA CYS A 21 13.61 9.74 15.21
C CYS A 21 13.51 9.23 13.77
N ALA A 22 14.63 8.76 13.20
CA ALA A 22 14.65 8.23 11.85
C ALA A 22 13.76 6.97 11.80
N ARG A 23 12.95 6.85 10.75
CA ARG A 23 12.03 5.72 10.56
C ARG A 23 12.62 4.68 9.61
N LEU A 24 12.28 3.40 9.77
CA LEU A 24 12.80 2.30 8.93
C LEU A 24 12.53 2.55 7.45
N ARG A 25 11.42 3.22 7.12
CA ARG A 25 11.11 3.65 5.74
C ARG A 25 12.21 4.51 5.08
N ALA A 26 13.02 5.22 5.85
CA ALA A 26 14.17 5.96 5.31
C ALA A 26 15.28 5.04 4.76
N LEU A 27 15.19 3.73 5.04
CA LEU A 27 16.11 2.69 4.58
C LEU A 27 15.54 1.85 3.44
N ASP A 28 14.36 2.17 2.88
CA ASP A 28 13.74 1.35 1.83
C ASP A 28 14.62 1.16 0.58
N TRP A 29 15.54 2.08 0.31
CA TRP A 29 16.54 1.92 -0.75
C TRP A 29 17.39 0.65 -0.60
N ARG A 30 17.49 0.06 0.60
CA ARG A 30 18.23 -1.20 0.85
C ARG A 30 17.66 -2.37 0.05
N PHE A 31 16.38 -2.34 -0.29
CA PHE A 31 15.72 -3.38 -1.09
C PHE A 31 16.10 -3.30 -2.59
N LEU A 32 16.79 -2.23 -3.00
CA LEU A 32 17.32 -2.06 -4.36
C LEU A 32 18.80 -2.48 -4.47
N LEU A 33 19.44 -2.85 -3.36
CA LEU A 33 20.85 -3.21 -3.32
C LEU A 33 21.04 -4.72 -3.18
N PRO A 34 22.06 -5.32 -3.81
CA PRO A 34 22.42 -6.72 -3.58
C PRO A 34 22.60 -7.04 -2.08
N THR A 35 22.18 -8.23 -1.67
CA THR A 35 22.33 -8.68 -0.27
C THR A 35 23.79 -8.99 0.04
N PRO A 36 24.36 -8.46 1.13
CA PRO A 36 25.70 -8.83 1.56
C PRO A 36 25.76 -10.30 2.01
N PRO A 37 26.86 -11.04 1.75
CA PRO A 37 26.94 -12.47 2.04
C PRO A 37 26.71 -12.86 3.52
N ALA A 38 27.02 -11.96 4.44
CA ALA A 38 26.90 -12.17 5.89
C ALA A 38 25.61 -11.61 6.49
N GLY A 39 24.60 -11.29 5.67
CA GLY A 39 23.30 -10.75 6.11
C GLY A 39 23.28 -9.25 6.44
N GLY A 40 24.44 -8.62 6.62
CA GLY A 40 24.60 -7.16 6.76
C GLY A 40 25.95 -6.68 6.25
N PHE A 41 26.05 -5.39 5.93
CA PHE A 41 27.31 -4.77 5.49
C PHE A 41 28.29 -4.66 6.66
N ARG A 42 29.57 -4.91 6.42
CA ARG A 42 30.60 -4.73 7.45
C ARG A 42 30.80 -3.26 7.76
N HIS A 43 30.93 -2.42 6.72
CA HIS A 43 31.20 -1.00 6.85
C HIS A 43 30.52 -0.22 5.72
N LEU A 44 29.48 0.53 6.07
CA LEU A 44 28.74 1.40 5.17
C LEU A 44 29.17 2.86 5.30
N LEU A 45 29.50 3.51 4.20
CA LEU A 45 29.70 4.96 4.13
C LEU A 45 28.38 5.65 3.78
N LEU A 46 27.88 6.51 4.68
CA LEU A 46 26.64 7.26 4.51
C LEU A 46 26.93 8.75 4.31
N LEU A 47 26.83 9.24 3.08
CA LEU A 47 27.05 10.65 2.75
C LEU A 47 25.71 11.40 2.64
N GLY A 48 25.62 12.55 3.31
CA GLY A 48 24.41 13.39 3.31
C GLY A 48 23.29 12.88 4.23
N GLY A 49 23.54 11.82 5.00
CA GLY A 49 22.66 11.33 6.07
C GLY A 49 22.88 12.01 7.41
N SER A 50 21.97 11.78 8.36
CA SER A 50 22.08 12.27 9.75
C SER A 50 22.66 11.21 10.69
N ALA A 51 23.07 11.64 11.90
CA ALA A 51 23.49 10.72 12.96
C ALA A 51 22.37 9.73 13.36
N SER A 52 21.12 10.19 13.42
CA SER A 52 19.97 9.31 13.69
C SER A 52 19.76 8.27 12.59
N LEU A 53 20.01 8.62 11.33
CA LEU A 53 19.94 7.65 10.23
C LEU A 53 21.07 6.62 10.31
N ARG A 54 22.27 7.05 10.71
CA ARG A 54 23.42 6.17 10.98
C ARG A 54 23.09 5.16 12.08
N GLU A 55 22.53 5.62 13.20
CA GLU A 55 22.09 4.77 14.31
C GLU A 55 21.03 3.76 13.85
N LEU A 56 20.01 4.21 13.13
CA LEU A 56 18.99 3.34 12.58
C LEU A 56 19.55 2.24 11.64
N ILE A 57 20.56 2.55 10.82
CA ILE A 57 21.21 1.55 9.95
C ILE A 57 21.90 0.46 10.80
N ILE A 58 22.54 0.84 11.91
CA ILE A 58 23.21 -0.09 12.81
C ILE A 58 22.18 -0.91 13.59
N GLU A 59 21.19 -0.26 14.19
CA GLU A 59 20.12 -0.88 14.98
C GLU A 59 19.28 -1.86 14.17
N SER A 60 19.02 -1.55 12.89
CA SER A 60 18.30 -2.45 11.97
C SER A 60 19.15 -3.62 11.46
N GLY A 61 20.43 -3.71 11.86
CA GLY A 61 21.36 -4.76 11.42
C GLY A 61 21.83 -4.63 9.97
N LEU A 62 21.46 -3.54 9.27
CA LEU A 62 21.83 -3.33 7.86
C LEU A 62 23.34 -3.18 7.69
N ALA A 63 24.03 -2.54 8.65
CA ALA A 63 25.49 -2.49 8.68
C ALA A 63 26.04 -2.55 10.11
N ARG A 64 27.20 -3.19 10.29
CA ARG A 64 27.89 -3.26 11.60
C ARG A 64 28.56 -1.95 11.98
N GLN A 65 29.06 -1.22 10.99
CA GLN A 65 29.71 0.06 11.14
C GLN A 65 29.20 1.01 10.08
N VAL A 66 28.95 2.27 10.47
CA VAL A 66 28.55 3.33 9.55
C VAL A 66 29.37 4.59 9.79
N THR A 67 30.04 5.09 8.75
CA THR A 67 30.78 6.37 8.80
C THR A 67 30.07 7.43 7.96
N LEU A 68 30.17 8.70 8.38
CA LEU A 68 29.54 9.84 7.70
C LEU A 68 30.52 10.65 6.83
N THR A 69 31.80 10.31 6.90
CA THR A 69 32.89 10.94 6.15
C THR A 69 33.68 9.87 5.42
N VAL A 70 34.27 10.25 4.28
CA VAL A 70 35.08 9.34 3.45
C VAL A 70 36.32 8.93 4.25
N PRO A 71 36.52 7.63 4.54
CA PRO A 71 37.71 7.16 5.22
C PRO A 71 38.95 7.31 4.32
N GLN A 72 40.09 7.69 4.90
CA GLN A 72 41.35 7.82 4.14
C GLN A 72 42.05 6.47 3.94
N ASP A 73 42.04 5.60 4.96
CA ASP A 73 42.84 4.37 5.00
C ASP A 73 42.01 3.09 5.16
N GLN A 74 40.69 3.16 4.93
CA GLN A 74 39.80 2.00 5.09
C GLN A 74 38.88 1.85 3.89
N THR A 75 38.66 0.61 3.48
CA THR A 75 37.69 0.28 2.43
C THR A 75 36.32 -0.04 3.02
N VAL A 76 35.26 0.39 2.33
CA VAL A 76 33.86 0.13 2.66
C VAL A 76 33.25 -0.89 1.70
N ASP A 77 32.28 -1.68 2.17
CA ASP A 77 31.54 -2.65 1.34
C ASP A 77 30.16 -2.13 0.90
N ALA A 78 29.77 -0.95 1.38
CA ALA A 78 28.62 -0.21 0.86
C ALA A 78 28.85 1.31 0.91
N VAL A 79 28.36 2.03 -0.09
CA VAL A 79 28.28 3.49 -0.10
C VAL A 79 26.86 3.95 -0.41
N VAL A 80 26.36 4.88 0.37
CA VAL A 80 25.03 5.49 0.22
C VAL A 80 25.22 7.00 0.13
N ILE A 81 25.03 7.55 -1.08
CA ILE A 81 25.12 8.98 -1.36
C ILE A 81 23.71 9.54 -1.47
N LEU A 82 23.22 10.15 -0.39
CA LEU A 82 21.89 10.76 -0.35
C LEU A 82 21.90 12.13 -1.04
N ARG A 83 20.73 12.63 -1.44
CA ARG A 83 20.61 13.83 -2.29
C ARG A 83 21.30 15.07 -1.75
N ARG A 84 21.45 15.17 -0.42
CA ARG A 84 22.08 16.30 0.28
C ARG A 84 23.60 16.28 0.21
N ALA A 85 24.20 15.13 -0.11
CA ALA A 85 25.62 15.06 -0.39
C ALA A 85 25.91 15.67 -1.75
N ASP A 86 26.85 16.60 -1.82
CA ASP A 86 27.39 17.11 -3.08
C ASP A 86 28.68 16.37 -3.45
N VAL A 87 28.57 15.04 -3.53
CA VAL A 87 29.69 14.13 -3.76
C VAL A 87 29.37 13.25 -4.96
N ALA A 88 30.27 13.23 -5.95
CA ALA A 88 30.17 12.34 -7.10
C ALA A 88 30.79 10.96 -6.77
N PRO A 89 30.34 9.87 -7.41
CA PRO A 89 30.90 8.53 -7.19
C PRO A 89 32.43 8.44 -7.31
N ALA A 90 33.02 9.20 -8.24
CA ALA A 90 34.48 9.24 -8.42
C ALA A 90 35.25 9.66 -7.16
N ALA A 91 34.66 10.51 -6.31
CA ALA A 91 35.31 10.98 -5.09
C ALA A 91 35.39 9.91 -3.99
N VAL A 92 34.56 8.87 -4.07
CA VAL A 92 34.52 7.75 -3.10
C VAL A 92 35.07 6.45 -3.68
N ALA A 93 35.44 6.43 -4.96
CA ALA A 93 35.87 5.23 -5.68
C ALA A 93 37.05 4.53 -4.99
N HIS A 94 38.02 5.30 -4.49
CA HIS A 94 39.20 4.77 -3.79
C HIS A 94 38.87 4.04 -2.47
N ALA A 95 37.72 4.35 -1.86
CA ALA A 95 37.28 3.72 -0.62
C ALA A 95 36.43 2.46 -0.87
N LEU A 96 36.02 2.16 -2.12
CA LEU A 96 35.19 1.00 -2.42
C LEU A 96 36.02 -0.29 -2.42
N ALA A 97 35.62 -1.27 -1.63
CA ALA A 97 36.12 -2.63 -1.78
C ALA A 97 35.60 -3.27 -3.09
N PRO A 98 36.31 -4.25 -3.69
CA PRO A 98 35.77 -5.05 -4.79
C PRO A 98 34.42 -5.68 -4.41
N GLY A 99 33.43 -5.57 -5.30
CA GLY A 99 32.06 -6.04 -5.04
C GLY A 99 31.23 -5.14 -4.11
N ALA A 100 31.77 -4.02 -3.63
CA ALA A 100 31.02 -3.07 -2.81
C ALA A 100 29.82 -2.51 -3.57
N VAL A 101 28.73 -2.24 -2.85
CA VAL A 101 27.49 -1.71 -3.45
C VAL A 101 27.43 -0.19 -3.32
N LEU A 102 26.79 0.47 -4.27
CA LEU A 102 26.56 1.91 -4.27
C LEU A 102 25.07 2.20 -4.48
N TYR A 103 24.51 3.06 -3.62
CA TYR A 103 23.24 3.75 -3.85
C TYR A 103 23.48 5.26 -3.97
N TRP A 104 22.95 5.89 -5.02
CA TRP A 104 23.16 7.31 -5.28
C TRP A 104 21.88 8.04 -5.65
N GLU A 105 21.50 9.05 -4.86
CA GLU A 105 20.35 9.92 -5.12
C GLU A 105 20.72 11.17 -5.93
N LEU A 106 19.90 11.44 -6.93
CA LEU A 106 20.04 12.54 -7.89
C LEU A 106 18.78 13.41 -7.91
N ASP A 107 18.89 14.63 -7.37
CA ASP A 107 17.83 15.64 -7.47
C ASP A 107 18.06 16.54 -8.70
N ARG A 108 17.44 16.18 -9.82
CA ARG A 108 17.55 16.91 -11.10
C ARG A 108 16.72 18.20 -11.12
N ARG A 109 15.94 18.48 -10.08
CA ARG A 109 15.23 19.76 -9.95
C ARG A 109 16.20 20.90 -9.58
N GLN A 110 17.41 20.55 -9.13
CA GLN A 110 18.47 21.50 -8.90
C GLN A 110 19.20 21.83 -10.22
N PRO A 111 19.38 23.11 -10.58
CA PRO A 111 20.01 23.50 -11.84
C PRO A 111 21.40 22.90 -12.09
N SER A 112 22.21 22.78 -11.03
CA SER A 112 23.55 22.17 -11.08
C SER A 112 23.52 20.70 -11.49
N ARG A 113 22.38 20.01 -11.27
CA ARG A 113 22.22 18.58 -11.51
C ARG A 113 21.44 18.23 -12.78
N LEU A 114 20.95 19.23 -13.52
CA LEU A 114 20.30 19.03 -14.82
C LEU A 114 21.21 18.37 -15.88
N ARG A 115 22.54 18.48 -15.70
CA ARG A 115 23.54 17.93 -16.62
C ARG A 115 23.78 16.42 -16.45
N TYR A 116 23.25 15.79 -15.40
CA TYR A 116 23.43 14.35 -15.14
C TYR A 116 22.49 13.52 -15.99
N THR A 117 22.80 13.38 -17.28
CA THR A 117 22.08 12.49 -18.19
C THR A 117 22.37 11.02 -17.83
N PRO A 118 21.50 10.05 -18.19
CA PRO A 118 21.78 8.63 -17.98
C PRO A 118 23.14 8.19 -18.53
N ALA A 119 23.50 8.63 -19.74
CA ALA A 119 24.79 8.33 -20.34
C ALA A 119 25.97 8.91 -19.53
N ARG A 120 25.85 10.15 -19.03
CA ARG A 120 26.89 10.77 -18.20
C ARG A 120 27.04 10.05 -16.86
N ILE A 121 25.93 9.64 -16.25
CA ILE A 121 25.94 8.87 -15.01
C ILE A 121 26.63 7.53 -15.22
N ARG A 122 26.27 6.78 -16.27
CA ARG A 122 26.93 5.50 -16.61
C ARG A 122 28.43 5.67 -16.78
N ARG A 123 28.84 6.72 -17.52
CA ARG A 123 30.24 7.05 -17.72
C ARG A 123 30.96 7.35 -16.40
N GLN A 124 30.38 8.16 -15.53
CA GLN A 124 30.99 8.48 -14.23
C GLN A 124 31.11 7.26 -13.32
N LEU A 125 30.12 6.37 -13.33
CA LEU A 125 30.18 5.11 -12.59
C LEU A 125 31.29 4.21 -13.14
N HIS A 126 31.39 4.08 -14.46
CA HIS A 126 32.47 3.32 -15.10
C HIS A 126 33.86 3.91 -14.82
N GLU A 127 34.02 5.24 -14.88
CA GLU A 127 35.26 5.92 -14.48
C GLU A 127 35.61 5.70 -13.00
N ALA A 128 34.60 5.47 -12.15
CA ALA A 128 34.75 5.11 -10.75
C ALA A 128 34.90 3.60 -10.50
N GLY A 129 35.09 2.78 -11.55
CA GLY A 129 35.22 1.33 -11.44
C GLY A 129 33.93 0.63 -11.00
N CYS A 130 32.76 1.23 -11.27
CA CYS A 130 31.45 0.71 -10.87
C CYS A 130 30.59 0.37 -12.08
N LYS A 131 29.93 -0.80 -12.03
CA LYS A 131 28.91 -1.23 -12.98
C LYS A 131 27.52 -0.83 -12.48
N PRO A 132 26.73 -0.03 -13.23
CA PRO A 132 25.35 0.27 -12.85
C PRO A 132 24.48 -0.99 -12.82
N THR A 133 23.70 -1.15 -11.76
CA THR A 133 22.76 -2.26 -11.57
C THR A 133 21.31 -1.83 -11.64
N GLY A 134 21.00 -0.53 -11.64
CA GLY A 134 19.61 -0.06 -11.79
C GLY A 134 19.50 1.46 -11.81
N PHE A 135 18.46 1.95 -12.48
CA PHE A 135 18.09 3.36 -12.54
C PHE A 135 16.63 3.51 -12.14
N TYR A 136 16.34 4.34 -11.14
CA TYR A 136 14.99 4.43 -10.57
C TYR A 136 14.49 5.86 -10.55
N TRP A 137 13.24 6.06 -10.93
CA TRP A 137 12.49 7.29 -10.64
C TRP A 137 11.78 7.15 -9.29
N ILE A 138 12.10 8.04 -8.36
CA ILE A 138 11.49 8.10 -7.03
C ILE A 138 10.32 9.07 -7.02
N ARG A 139 9.16 8.59 -6.54
CA ARG A 139 7.92 9.38 -6.43
C ARG A 139 7.32 9.36 -5.02
N PRO A 140 6.63 10.45 -4.63
CA PRO A 140 6.63 11.76 -5.28
C PRO A 140 7.97 12.49 -5.16
N ASN A 141 8.74 12.22 -4.10
CA ASN A 141 10.04 12.82 -3.84
C ASN A 141 10.81 12.01 -2.78
N PHE A 142 12.08 12.35 -2.55
CA PHE A 142 12.94 11.67 -1.59
C PHE A 142 12.60 11.91 -0.10
N ALA A 143 11.74 12.88 0.25
CA ALA A 143 11.32 13.08 1.64
C ALA A 143 10.22 12.11 2.04
N ASN A 144 9.42 11.66 1.07
CA ASN A 144 8.34 10.71 1.28
C ASN A 144 8.30 9.72 0.10
N PRO A 145 9.34 8.88 -0.10
CA PRO A 145 9.39 7.97 -1.24
C PRO A 145 8.33 6.88 -1.08
N GLN A 146 7.38 6.84 -2.00
CA GLN A 146 6.28 5.86 -2.05
C GLN A 146 6.44 4.86 -3.18
N LEU A 147 7.26 5.18 -4.17
CA LEU A 147 7.41 4.39 -5.38
C LEU A 147 8.82 4.60 -5.96
N TYR A 148 9.45 3.50 -6.38
CA TYR A 148 10.70 3.48 -7.13
C TYR A 148 10.44 2.75 -8.43
N ILE A 149 10.41 3.49 -9.54
CA ILE A 149 10.08 2.94 -10.86
C ILE A 149 11.38 2.68 -11.63
N PRO A 150 11.67 1.44 -12.06
CA PRO A 150 12.84 1.16 -12.87
C PRO A 150 12.71 1.86 -14.23
N LEU A 151 13.77 2.56 -14.61
CA LEU A 151 13.96 3.30 -15.85
C LEU A 151 14.90 2.53 -16.79
N ASP A 152 15.02 1.22 -16.65
CA ASP A 152 15.80 0.36 -17.52
C ASP A 152 15.01 -0.89 -17.95
N THR A 153 13.71 -0.92 -17.64
CA THR A 153 12.76 -1.99 -18.00
C THR A 153 11.42 -1.39 -18.45
N GLN A 154 10.44 -2.26 -18.75
CA GLN A 154 9.05 -1.85 -19.04
C GLN A 154 8.26 -1.40 -17.81
N GLY A 155 8.87 -1.38 -16.60
CA GLY A 155 8.16 -1.06 -15.36
C GLY A 155 7.46 0.30 -15.36
N LEU A 156 8.03 1.31 -16.03
CA LEU A 156 7.37 2.61 -16.18
C LEU A 156 6.13 2.57 -17.09
N ARG A 157 6.19 1.79 -18.18
CA ARG A 157 5.04 1.58 -19.04
C ARG A 157 3.92 0.87 -18.28
N TRP A 158 4.25 -0.25 -17.62
CA TRP A 158 3.30 -0.99 -16.81
C TRP A 158 2.68 -0.10 -15.71
N TYR A 159 3.49 0.70 -15.01
CA TYR A 159 2.98 1.66 -14.04
C TYR A 159 1.94 2.64 -14.63
N LEU A 160 2.22 3.20 -15.81
CA LEU A 160 1.33 4.15 -16.50
C LEU A 160 0.03 3.50 -17.00
N ASP A 161 0.09 2.22 -17.36
CA ASP A 161 -1.05 1.47 -17.86
C ASP A 161 -1.91 0.91 -16.69
N THR A 162 -1.29 0.54 -15.58
CA THR A 162 -1.94 -0.20 -14.49
C THR A 162 -2.24 0.63 -13.23
N LEU A 163 -1.32 1.49 -12.77
CA LEU A 163 -1.42 2.15 -11.45
C LEU A 163 -1.58 3.68 -11.52
N PHE A 164 -1.24 4.30 -12.65
CA PHE A 164 -1.23 5.76 -12.75
C PHE A 164 -2.64 6.36 -12.81
N VAL A 165 -2.96 7.20 -11.81
CA VAL A 165 -4.23 7.94 -11.75
C VAL A 165 -4.06 9.34 -12.35
N ALA A 166 -4.63 9.56 -13.54
CA ALA A 166 -4.71 10.88 -14.16
C ALA A 166 -5.89 11.68 -13.56
N ALA A 167 -5.80 12.04 -12.28
CA ALA A 167 -6.89 12.65 -11.50
C ALA A 167 -7.20 14.11 -11.88
N THR A 168 -6.34 14.77 -12.67
CA THR A 168 -6.52 16.18 -13.09
C THR A 168 -6.54 16.32 -14.61
N PRO A 169 -7.15 17.40 -15.15
CA PRO A 169 -7.12 17.68 -16.59
C PRO A 169 -5.68 17.75 -17.14
N ALA A 170 -4.79 18.42 -16.41
CA ALA A 170 -3.39 18.56 -16.79
C ALA A 170 -2.69 17.20 -16.91
N LEU A 171 -2.89 16.31 -15.93
CA LEU A 171 -2.33 14.96 -15.99
C LEU A 171 -2.91 14.15 -17.15
N ARG A 172 -4.21 14.28 -17.44
CA ARG A 172 -4.85 13.59 -18.58
C ARG A 172 -4.31 14.07 -19.93
N ILE A 173 -4.02 15.36 -20.06
CA ILE A 173 -3.43 15.93 -21.29
C ILE A 173 -1.99 15.44 -21.48
N CYS A 174 -1.21 15.32 -20.41
CA CYS A 174 0.17 14.85 -20.47
C CYS A 174 0.30 13.33 -20.65
N GLU A 175 -0.69 12.56 -20.23
CA GLU A 175 -0.65 11.09 -20.18
C GLU A 175 -0.33 10.43 -21.54
N PRO A 176 -0.94 10.80 -22.69
CA PRO A 176 -0.57 10.23 -23.99
C PRO A 176 0.91 10.44 -24.33
N GLY A 177 1.46 11.61 -23.99
CA GLY A 177 2.88 11.93 -24.17
C GLY A 177 3.76 11.05 -23.30
N LEU A 178 3.43 10.88 -22.02
CA LEU A 178 4.14 9.99 -21.11
C LEU A 178 4.11 8.53 -21.60
N ARG A 179 2.96 8.04 -22.06
CA ARG A 179 2.82 6.68 -22.61
C ARG A 179 3.61 6.50 -23.90
N LEU A 180 3.61 7.49 -24.80
CA LEU A 180 4.40 7.46 -26.02
C LEU A 180 5.90 7.42 -25.73
N LEU A 181 6.35 8.24 -24.77
CA LEU A 181 7.75 8.25 -24.34
C LEU A 181 8.15 6.94 -23.66
N ALA A 182 7.27 6.33 -22.87
CA ALA A 182 7.53 5.04 -22.22
C ALA A 182 7.68 3.91 -23.24
N ARG A 183 6.96 3.98 -24.37
CA ARG A 183 7.12 3.04 -25.50
C ARG A 183 8.44 3.22 -26.27
N ARG A 184 9.01 4.42 -26.29
CA ARG A 184 10.27 4.74 -27.00
C ARG A 184 11.53 4.35 -26.23
N GLY A 185 11.36 3.79 -25.04
CA GLY A 185 12.48 3.42 -24.17
C GLY A 185 12.71 4.45 -23.07
N SER A 186 13.28 3.97 -21.99
CA SER A 186 13.35 4.66 -20.71
C SER A 186 14.36 5.82 -20.68
N ASP A 187 15.32 5.86 -21.61
CA ASP A 187 16.30 6.96 -21.73
C ASP A 187 15.64 8.31 -22.03
N ALA A 188 14.54 8.31 -22.79
CA ALA A 188 13.78 9.53 -23.08
C ALA A 188 13.05 10.07 -21.85
N LEU A 189 12.56 9.18 -20.98
CA LEU A 189 11.82 9.54 -19.77
C LEU A 189 12.69 9.82 -18.56
N ALA A 190 13.92 9.30 -18.55
CA ALA A 190 14.85 9.55 -17.46
C ALA A 190 15.09 11.06 -17.25
N TRP A 191 15.02 11.88 -18.32
CA TRP A 191 15.11 13.34 -18.23
C TRP A 191 13.98 13.99 -17.43
N LEU A 192 12.79 13.39 -17.40
CA LEU A 192 11.64 13.89 -16.65
C LEU A 192 11.63 13.43 -15.19
N ALA A 193 12.47 12.46 -14.82
CA ALA A 193 12.58 11.94 -13.47
C ALA A 193 13.33 12.92 -12.55
N GLY A 194 12.60 13.92 -12.03
CA GLY A 194 13.16 14.99 -11.18
C GLY A 194 13.86 14.48 -9.91
N CYS A 195 13.40 13.36 -9.34
CA CYS A 195 14.05 12.66 -8.23
C CYS A 195 14.44 11.26 -8.72
N SER A 196 15.71 10.98 -8.90
CA SER A 196 16.19 9.68 -9.37
C SER A 196 17.14 9.03 -8.38
N ALA A 197 17.23 7.71 -8.40
CA ALA A 197 18.30 6.98 -7.74
C ALA A 197 18.98 6.02 -8.70
N VAL A 198 20.23 5.71 -8.41
CA VAL A 198 21.06 4.79 -9.20
C VAL A 198 21.69 3.81 -8.24
N THR A 199 21.65 2.53 -8.60
CA THR A 199 22.38 1.48 -7.89
C THR A 199 23.53 1.00 -8.75
N ALA A 200 24.65 0.65 -8.14
CA ALA A 200 25.82 0.11 -8.82
C ALA A 200 26.61 -0.85 -7.92
N VAL A 201 27.53 -1.59 -8.52
CA VAL A 201 28.48 -2.47 -7.83
C VAL A 201 29.90 -2.17 -8.30
N ALA A 202 30.86 -2.15 -7.38
CA ALA A 202 32.28 -1.98 -7.69
C ALA A 202 32.84 -3.24 -8.35
N GLU A 203 33.53 -3.07 -9.47
CA GLU A 203 34.10 -4.19 -10.23
C GLU A 203 35.39 -4.73 -9.57
N PRO A 204 35.69 -6.03 -9.72
CA PRO A 204 34.87 -7.07 -10.37
C PRO A 204 33.72 -7.54 -9.46
N ALA A 205 32.52 -7.67 -10.03
CA ALA A 205 31.36 -8.23 -9.34
C ALA A 205 30.53 -9.09 -10.32
N PRO A 206 30.03 -10.27 -9.88
CA PRO A 206 29.09 -11.03 -10.69
C PRO A 206 27.78 -10.28 -10.86
N ASP A 207 27.08 -10.53 -11.96
CA ASP A 207 25.72 -10.05 -12.13
C ASP A 207 24.82 -10.69 -11.07
N SER A 208 24.11 -9.84 -10.33
CA SER A 208 23.21 -10.24 -9.27
C SER A 208 21.97 -9.37 -9.26
N ALA A 209 20.84 -10.00 -8.97
CA ALA A 209 19.59 -9.29 -8.74
C ALA A 209 19.68 -8.49 -7.43
N PRO A 210 18.85 -7.45 -7.25
CA PRO A 210 18.88 -6.69 -6.00
C PRO A 210 18.23 -7.48 -4.86
N SER A 211 18.85 -7.39 -3.68
CA SER A 211 18.29 -7.79 -2.39
C SER A 211 17.66 -9.19 -2.41
N VAL A 212 16.44 -9.29 -1.91
CA VAL A 212 15.58 -10.47 -1.88
C VAL A 212 15.43 -11.19 -3.23
N LEU A 213 15.58 -10.48 -4.36
CA LEU A 213 15.48 -11.07 -5.70
C LEU A 213 16.72 -11.89 -6.09
N ALA A 214 17.83 -11.79 -5.34
CA ALA A 214 19.00 -12.65 -5.49
C ALA A 214 18.96 -13.89 -4.57
N SER A 215 17.89 -14.07 -3.80
CA SER A 215 17.81 -15.18 -2.84
C SER A 215 17.88 -16.53 -3.56
N PRO A 216 18.74 -17.47 -3.11
CA PRO A 216 18.76 -18.83 -3.65
C PRO A 216 17.48 -19.61 -3.34
N ALA A 217 16.68 -19.16 -2.35
CA ALA A 217 15.41 -19.77 -1.98
C ALA A 217 14.28 -19.50 -2.99
N LEU A 218 14.49 -18.62 -3.98
CA LEU A 218 13.49 -18.34 -5.01
C LEU A 218 13.14 -19.60 -5.82
N PRO A 219 11.90 -19.74 -6.30
CA PRO A 219 11.55 -20.70 -7.33
C PRO A 219 12.45 -20.53 -8.57
N ALA A 220 12.87 -21.64 -9.19
CA ALA A 220 13.80 -21.61 -10.32
C ALA A 220 13.39 -20.65 -11.47
N PRO A 221 12.10 -20.53 -11.86
CA PRO A 221 11.67 -19.58 -12.90
C PRO A 221 11.90 -18.10 -12.54
N LEU A 222 12.04 -17.78 -11.25
CA LEU A 222 12.26 -16.42 -10.74
C LEU A 222 13.74 -16.12 -10.45
N ARG A 223 14.65 -17.09 -10.59
CA ARG A 223 16.10 -16.90 -10.40
C ARG A 223 16.72 -16.27 -11.63
N CYS A 224 16.66 -14.95 -11.72
CA CYS A 224 17.21 -14.20 -12.85
C CYS A 224 18.05 -13.02 -12.34
N PRO A 225 19.37 -12.95 -12.64
CA PRO A 225 20.26 -11.91 -12.12
C PRO A 225 19.95 -10.52 -12.69
N THR A 226 19.21 -10.45 -13.79
CA THR A 226 18.84 -9.19 -14.46
C THR A 226 17.47 -8.66 -14.01
N LEU A 227 16.84 -9.21 -12.97
CA LEU A 227 15.58 -8.69 -12.47
C LEU A 227 15.75 -7.25 -11.94
N ARG A 228 14.76 -6.40 -12.25
CA ARG A 228 14.66 -5.03 -11.73
C ARG A 228 13.28 -4.79 -11.13
N PRO A 229 13.18 -4.49 -9.83
CA PRO A 229 11.89 -4.26 -9.19
C PRO A 229 11.36 -2.86 -9.47
N LEU A 230 10.08 -2.76 -9.84
CA LEU A 230 9.28 -1.63 -9.41
C LEU A 230 8.96 -1.86 -7.93
N MET A 231 9.33 -0.90 -7.07
CA MET A 231 9.12 -1.03 -5.62
C MET A 231 8.06 -0.05 -5.14
N LEU A 232 7.01 -0.56 -4.49
CA LEU A 232 5.97 0.21 -3.81
C LEU A 232 6.27 0.23 -2.31
N THR A 233 6.40 1.43 -1.78
CA THR A 233 6.69 1.71 -0.37
C THR A 233 5.64 2.64 0.23
N ALA A 234 4.48 2.74 -0.42
CA ALA A 234 3.36 3.56 -0.01
C ALA A 234 2.86 3.15 1.39
N GLY A 235 2.35 4.14 2.12
CA GLY A 235 1.94 3.99 3.51
C GLY A 235 2.59 5.02 4.45
N GLY A 236 1.90 5.35 5.54
CA GLY A 236 2.30 6.44 6.44
C GLY A 236 3.30 6.05 7.54
N ASP A 237 3.57 4.77 7.73
CA ASP A 237 4.35 4.23 8.84
C ASP A 237 5.16 2.97 8.48
N ASP A 238 6.01 2.53 9.41
CA ASP A 238 6.94 1.42 9.24
C ASP A 238 6.26 0.03 9.25
N PHE A 239 4.97 -0.05 9.59
CA PHE A 239 4.21 -1.30 9.56
C PHE A 239 3.60 -1.60 8.19
N ASN A 240 3.62 -0.64 7.26
CA ASN A 240 3.28 -0.92 5.87
C ASN A 240 4.31 -1.88 5.26
N ARG A 241 3.85 -2.69 4.33
CA ARG A 241 4.74 -3.58 3.57
C ARG A 241 5.55 -2.81 2.54
N VAL A 242 6.61 -3.45 2.08
CA VAL A 242 7.28 -3.14 0.83
C VAL A 242 6.85 -4.19 -0.18
N ILE A 243 6.38 -3.73 -1.34
CA ILE A 243 5.98 -4.60 -2.44
C ILE A 243 7.00 -4.44 -3.55
N LEU A 244 7.58 -5.54 -4.03
CA LEU A 244 8.45 -5.54 -5.20
C LEU A 244 7.75 -6.25 -6.35
N LEU A 245 7.75 -5.59 -7.51
CA LEU A 245 7.21 -6.05 -8.77
C LEU A 245 8.38 -6.21 -9.75
N PRO A 246 9.09 -7.35 -9.73
CA PRO A 246 10.25 -7.58 -10.58
C PRO A 246 9.89 -7.71 -12.06
N PHE A 247 10.68 -7.04 -12.90
CA PHE A 247 10.66 -7.16 -14.35
C PHE A 247 11.94 -7.84 -14.82
N THR A 248 11.82 -8.76 -15.78
CA THR A 248 12.94 -9.11 -16.67
C THR A 248 13.09 -8.01 -17.73
N PRO A 249 14.25 -7.92 -18.42
CA PRO A 249 14.47 -6.91 -19.46
C PRO A 249 13.38 -6.89 -20.55
N ASP A 250 12.85 -8.07 -20.90
CA ASP A 250 11.89 -8.23 -22.01
C ASP A 250 10.42 -8.33 -21.54
N SER A 251 10.16 -8.48 -20.23
CA SER A 251 8.79 -8.58 -19.71
C SER A 251 8.05 -7.25 -19.81
N THR A 252 6.78 -7.28 -20.23
CA THR A 252 5.88 -6.12 -20.24
C THR A 252 5.08 -5.97 -18.94
N GLU A 253 5.12 -6.98 -18.08
CA GLU A 253 4.43 -7.07 -16.79
C GLU A 253 5.34 -7.69 -15.74
N PRO A 254 5.09 -7.47 -14.43
CA PRO A 254 5.87 -8.10 -13.38
C PRO A 254 5.77 -9.63 -13.45
N VAL A 255 6.90 -10.31 -13.29
CA VAL A 255 6.94 -11.79 -13.32
C VAL A 255 6.37 -12.43 -12.05
N ALA A 256 6.27 -11.65 -10.97
CA ALA A 256 5.68 -12.03 -9.69
C ALA A 256 5.42 -10.77 -8.84
N VAL A 257 4.82 -10.98 -7.66
CA VAL A 257 4.66 -9.96 -6.61
C VAL A 257 5.38 -10.46 -5.36
N PHE A 258 6.30 -9.67 -4.84
CA PHE A 258 7.00 -9.95 -3.58
C PHE A 258 6.45 -9.02 -2.51
N LYS A 259 6.01 -9.57 -1.39
CA LYS A 259 5.52 -8.81 -0.25
C LYS A 259 6.39 -9.10 0.95
N LEU A 260 6.88 -8.05 1.59
CA LEU A 260 7.73 -8.19 2.76
C LEU A 260 7.49 -7.04 3.74
N SER A 261 7.72 -7.32 5.01
CA SER A 261 7.65 -6.32 6.07
C SER A 261 8.97 -5.55 6.20
N ARG A 262 8.92 -4.32 6.72
CA ARG A 262 10.15 -3.58 7.07
C ARG A 262 10.78 -4.08 8.36
N HIS A 263 9.97 -4.72 9.21
CA HIS A 263 10.32 -5.15 10.56
C HIS A 263 9.85 -6.59 10.83
N PRO A 264 10.65 -7.45 11.50
CA PRO A 264 10.32 -8.86 11.76
C PRO A 264 9.03 -9.09 12.55
N SER A 265 8.65 -8.15 13.43
CA SER A 265 7.38 -8.26 14.21
C SER A 265 6.11 -8.30 13.35
N ARG A 266 6.23 -8.07 12.04
CA ARG A 266 5.12 -8.11 11.08
C ARG A 266 5.19 -9.32 10.13
N ASN A 267 6.17 -10.22 10.30
CA ASN A 267 6.34 -11.43 9.49
C ASN A 267 5.08 -12.29 9.45
N GLU A 268 4.42 -12.45 10.59
CA GLU A 268 3.20 -13.25 10.72
C GLU A 268 2.11 -12.79 9.73
N HIS A 269 2.01 -11.49 9.42
CA HIS A 269 1.02 -11.00 8.45
C HIS A 269 1.34 -11.51 7.04
N THR A 270 2.62 -11.56 6.69
CA THR A 270 3.06 -12.04 5.37
C THR A 270 2.86 -13.54 5.23
N GLU A 271 3.13 -14.29 6.29
CA GLU A 271 2.92 -15.74 6.34
C GLU A 271 1.43 -16.10 6.31
N ASN A 272 0.62 -15.40 7.11
CA ASN A 272 -0.83 -15.60 7.15
C ASN A 272 -1.47 -15.33 5.80
N GLU A 273 -1.05 -14.29 5.07
CA GLU A 273 -1.58 -14.05 3.72
C GLU A 273 -1.31 -15.22 2.76
N GLN A 274 -0.11 -15.82 2.80
CA GLN A 274 0.22 -16.96 1.94
C GLN A 274 -0.63 -18.20 2.29
N LEU A 275 -0.80 -18.47 3.58
CA LEU A 275 -1.64 -19.57 4.06
C LEU A 275 -3.10 -19.36 3.66
N MET A 276 -3.59 -18.13 3.83
CA MET A 276 -4.96 -17.74 3.54
C MET A 276 -5.24 -17.82 2.03
N LEU A 277 -4.36 -17.29 1.18
CA LEU A 277 -4.50 -17.40 -0.28
C LEU A 277 -4.52 -18.85 -0.72
N ALA A 278 -3.68 -19.71 -0.14
CA ALA A 278 -3.66 -21.13 -0.43
C ALA A 278 -4.95 -21.84 0.03
N ALA A 279 -5.59 -21.37 1.10
CA ALA A 279 -6.89 -21.86 1.55
C ALA A 279 -8.02 -21.41 0.60
N LEU A 280 -8.12 -20.11 0.30
CA LEU A 280 -9.13 -19.57 -0.61
C LEU A 280 -9.07 -20.23 -1.99
N GLN A 281 -7.88 -20.39 -2.56
CA GLN A 281 -7.68 -21.06 -3.85
C GLN A 281 -8.27 -22.49 -3.89
N LYS A 282 -8.47 -23.15 -2.74
CA LYS A 282 -9.11 -24.47 -2.65
C LYS A 282 -10.61 -24.40 -2.39
N GLU A 283 -11.10 -23.32 -1.79
CA GLU A 283 -12.50 -23.14 -1.41
C GLU A 283 -13.34 -22.53 -2.55
N VAL A 284 -12.75 -21.71 -3.44
CA VAL A 284 -13.47 -21.12 -4.57
C VAL A 284 -13.32 -21.92 -5.86
N ALA A 285 -14.37 -21.89 -6.67
CA ALA A 285 -14.39 -22.45 -8.02
C ALA A 285 -14.19 -21.36 -9.09
N ASP A 286 -14.08 -21.80 -10.34
CA ASP A 286 -14.07 -20.88 -11.48
C ASP A 286 -15.39 -20.10 -11.62
N PRO A 287 -15.34 -18.83 -12.06
CA PRO A 287 -14.16 -18.07 -12.48
C PRO A 287 -13.43 -17.34 -11.33
N ILE A 288 -13.91 -17.46 -10.09
CA ILE A 288 -13.43 -16.70 -8.93
C ILE A 288 -12.01 -17.12 -8.54
N GLN A 289 -11.69 -18.41 -8.64
CA GLN A 289 -10.35 -18.92 -8.38
C GLN A 289 -9.26 -18.18 -9.19
N HIS A 290 -9.52 -17.93 -10.48
CA HIS A 290 -8.61 -17.18 -11.36
C HIS A 290 -8.55 -15.67 -11.07
N ALA A 291 -9.50 -15.13 -10.31
CA ALA A 291 -9.51 -13.73 -9.89
C ALA A 291 -8.58 -13.47 -8.68
N LEU A 292 -8.11 -14.53 -8.01
CA LEU A 292 -7.23 -14.46 -6.85
C LEU A 292 -5.75 -14.63 -7.26
N PRO A 293 -4.80 -13.94 -6.60
CA PRO A 293 -3.40 -14.25 -6.69
C PRO A 293 -3.13 -15.71 -6.31
N ARG A 294 -2.22 -16.36 -7.03
CA ARG A 294 -1.72 -17.68 -6.67
C ARG A 294 -0.51 -17.51 -5.75
N PRO A 295 -0.51 -18.11 -4.54
CA PRO A 295 0.69 -18.12 -3.70
C PRO A 295 1.76 -18.99 -4.39
N LEU A 296 2.93 -18.41 -4.65
CA LEU A 296 4.08 -19.08 -5.26
C LEU A 296 5.08 -19.58 -4.21
N GLY A 297 4.86 -19.22 -2.95
CA GLY A 297 5.62 -19.67 -1.80
C GLY A 297 6.12 -18.51 -0.94
N SER A 298 6.81 -18.86 0.14
CA SER A 298 7.48 -17.90 1.02
C SER A 298 8.86 -18.39 1.42
N PHE A 299 9.72 -17.46 1.83
CA PHE A 299 11.06 -17.76 2.35
C PHE A 299 11.53 -16.65 3.30
N GLN A 300 12.61 -16.93 4.03
CA GLN A 300 13.25 -15.97 4.92
C GLN A 300 14.37 -15.19 4.22
N TRP A 301 14.38 -13.88 4.40
CA TRP A 301 15.47 -13.00 3.99
C TRP A 301 16.01 -12.26 5.23
N GLY A 302 17.09 -12.79 5.80
CA GLY A 302 17.49 -12.42 7.15
C GLY A 302 16.40 -12.82 8.15
N GLU A 303 15.92 -11.85 8.93
CA GLU A 303 14.80 -12.02 9.87
C GLU A 303 13.44 -11.64 9.26
N ILE A 304 13.38 -11.32 7.96
CA ILE A 304 12.15 -10.87 7.31
C ILE A 304 11.52 -12.00 6.50
N SER A 305 10.25 -12.29 6.75
CA SER A 305 9.44 -13.18 5.94
C SER A 305 9.05 -12.51 4.62
N VAL A 306 9.25 -13.24 3.52
CA VAL A 306 8.95 -12.79 2.17
C VAL A 306 7.89 -13.71 1.58
N GLY A 307 6.74 -13.15 1.21
CA GLY A 307 5.70 -13.84 0.44
C GLY A 307 5.86 -13.57 -1.05
N VAL A 308 5.64 -14.58 -1.88
CA VAL A 308 5.73 -14.49 -3.34
C VAL A 308 4.40 -14.95 -3.94
N GLU A 309 3.83 -14.13 -4.83
CA GLU A 309 2.53 -14.38 -5.46
C GLU A 309 2.58 -14.13 -6.96
N SER A 310 1.62 -14.69 -7.71
CA SER A 310 1.43 -14.32 -9.12
C SER A 310 0.93 -12.89 -9.26
N CYS A 311 1.37 -12.18 -10.29
CA CYS A 311 0.79 -10.89 -10.66
C CYS A 311 -0.62 -11.10 -11.26
N VAL A 312 -1.54 -10.19 -10.96
CA VAL A 312 -2.88 -10.17 -11.57
C VAL A 312 -2.90 -9.17 -12.74
N PRO A 313 -3.64 -9.44 -13.83
CA PRO A 313 -3.68 -8.57 -14.98
C PRO A 313 -4.62 -7.36 -14.76
N GLY A 314 -4.57 -6.43 -15.70
CA GLY A 314 -5.51 -5.32 -15.79
C GLY A 314 -5.03 -4.01 -15.17
N GLN A 315 -5.99 -3.10 -14.97
CA GLN A 315 -5.79 -1.77 -14.41
C GLN A 315 -6.43 -1.68 -13.02
N LEU A 316 -5.77 -0.98 -12.09
CA LEU A 316 -6.32 -0.71 -10.77
C LEU A 316 -7.64 0.05 -10.87
N LEU A 317 -8.67 -0.39 -10.15
CA LEU A 317 -10.00 0.25 -10.16
C LEU A 317 -9.91 1.72 -9.79
N LEU A 318 -9.09 2.07 -8.79
CA LEU A 318 -8.81 3.46 -8.43
C LEU A 318 -8.25 4.28 -9.62
N ALA A 319 -7.42 3.68 -10.46
CA ALA A 319 -6.86 4.35 -11.63
C ALA A 319 -7.89 4.57 -12.74
N SER A 320 -8.89 3.70 -12.87
CA SER A 320 -9.98 3.86 -13.84
C SER A 320 -11.10 4.76 -13.34
N THR A 321 -11.56 4.61 -12.09
CA THR A 321 -12.67 5.39 -11.51
C THR A 321 -12.23 6.78 -11.04
N GLY A 322 -10.99 6.93 -10.57
CA GLY A 322 -10.40 8.20 -10.14
C GLY A 322 -9.88 9.07 -11.30
N ARG A 323 -9.93 8.57 -12.54
CA ARG A 323 -9.45 9.31 -13.71
C ARG A 323 -10.35 10.49 -14.03
N TRP A 324 -9.74 11.65 -14.28
CA TRP A 324 -10.46 12.86 -14.65
C TRP A 324 -11.26 12.65 -15.94
N GLY A 325 -12.50 13.12 -15.97
CA GLY A 325 -13.38 13.09 -17.14
C GLY A 325 -13.85 11.70 -17.57
N VAL A 326 -13.79 10.70 -16.70
CA VAL A 326 -14.57 9.46 -16.82
C VAL A 326 -16.01 9.75 -16.41
N SER A 327 -16.99 9.25 -17.18
CA SER A 327 -18.40 9.54 -16.91
C SER A 327 -18.89 8.81 -15.67
N GLN A 328 -19.88 9.39 -14.98
CA GLN A 328 -20.47 8.78 -13.78
C GLN A 328 -21.04 7.38 -14.09
N ALA A 329 -21.72 7.21 -15.23
CA ALA A 329 -22.23 5.92 -15.68
C ALA A 329 -21.13 4.85 -15.84
N GLN A 330 -19.94 5.22 -16.34
CA GLN A 330 -18.82 4.29 -16.44
C GLN A 330 -18.27 3.91 -15.06
N LYS A 331 -18.17 4.86 -14.13
CA LYS A 331 -17.72 4.58 -12.75
C LYS A 331 -18.71 3.65 -12.04
N THR A 332 -20.00 4.00 -12.08
CA THR A 332 -21.10 3.20 -11.54
C THR A 332 -21.07 1.78 -12.07
N LYS A 333 -20.93 1.60 -13.39
CA LYS A 333 -20.87 0.28 -14.00
C LYS A 333 -19.68 -0.55 -13.47
N GLN A 334 -18.50 0.05 -13.35
CA GLN A 334 -17.34 -0.67 -12.83
C GLN A 334 -17.52 -1.09 -11.37
N ILE A 335 -18.10 -0.22 -10.54
CA ILE A 335 -18.39 -0.54 -9.14
C ILE A 335 -19.45 -1.65 -9.07
N GLN A 336 -20.51 -1.57 -9.88
CA GLN A 336 -21.54 -2.61 -9.96
C GLN A 336 -20.96 -3.98 -10.36
N ASP A 337 -20.08 -4.03 -11.37
CA ASP A 337 -19.42 -5.28 -11.78
C ASP A 337 -18.55 -5.86 -10.63
N VAL A 338 -17.97 -5.01 -9.79
CA VAL A 338 -17.20 -5.42 -8.60
C VAL A 338 -18.11 -5.90 -7.46
N VAL A 339 -19.23 -5.23 -7.22
CA VAL A 339 -20.25 -5.67 -6.25
C VAL A 339 -20.79 -7.05 -6.65
N ALA A 340 -21.07 -7.27 -7.93
CA ALA A 340 -21.51 -8.57 -8.44
C ALA A 340 -20.45 -9.65 -8.21
N TRP A 341 -19.17 -9.33 -8.45
CA TRP A 341 -18.07 -10.26 -8.15
C TRP A 341 -17.98 -10.57 -6.65
N LEU A 342 -18.07 -9.57 -5.77
CA LEU A 342 -17.99 -9.76 -4.31
C LEU A 342 -19.16 -10.60 -3.80
N THR A 343 -20.36 -10.36 -4.33
CA THR A 343 -21.56 -11.14 -4.00
C THR A 343 -21.35 -12.61 -4.38
N ALA A 344 -20.90 -12.88 -5.61
CA ALA A 344 -20.62 -14.23 -6.07
C ALA A 344 -19.48 -14.89 -5.27
N PHE A 345 -18.44 -14.14 -4.90
CA PHE A 345 -17.36 -14.61 -4.04
C PHE A 345 -17.89 -15.04 -2.67
N HIS A 346 -18.56 -14.13 -1.96
CA HIS A 346 -19.13 -14.40 -0.64
C HIS A 346 -20.17 -15.53 -0.64
N TYR A 347 -20.92 -15.69 -1.73
CA TYR A 347 -21.83 -16.82 -1.91
C TYR A 347 -21.07 -18.16 -1.99
N GLN A 348 -19.99 -18.25 -2.77
CA GLN A 348 -19.19 -19.48 -2.88
C GLN A 348 -18.44 -19.81 -1.59
N VAL A 349 -17.88 -18.79 -0.94
CA VAL A 349 -17.05 -18.96 0.27
C VAL A 349 -17.86 -18.86 1.56
N GLN A 350 -19.18 -19.04 1.47
CA GLN A 350 -20.04 -19.12 2.63
C GLN A 350 -19.69 -20.41 3.40
N THR A 351 -18.85 -20.25 4.42
CA THR A 351 -18.27 -21.40 5.15
C THR A 351 -19.28 -22.06 6.07
N SER A 352 -20.23 -21.29 6.60
CA SER A 352 -21.31 -21.75 7.45
C SER A 352 -22.38 -20.67 7.58
N ARG A 353 -23.49 -20.99 8.25
CA ARG A 353 -24.39 -19.98 8.82
C ARG A 353 -24.31 -20.07 10.33
N ILE A 354 -24.08 -18.93 10.96
CA ILE A 354 -24.10 -18.79 12.41
C ILE A 354 -25.57 -18.73 12.82
N ARG A 355 -25.95 -19.56 13.80
CA ARG A 355 -27.16 -19.29 14.58
C ARG A 355 -26.82 -18.14 15.52
N TRP A 356 -27.52 -17.03 15.39
CA TRP A 356 -27.31 -15.87 16.23
C TRP A 356 -27.83 -16.18 17.64
N ASP A 357 -26.95 -16.63 18.52
CA ASP A 357 -27.24 -16.94 19.91
C ASP A 357 -26.47 -16.00 20.85
N GLU A 358 -26.55 -16.26 22.16
CA GLU A 358 -25.86 -15.44 23.16
C GLU A 358 -24.33 -15.50 23.02
N ALA A 359 -23.77 -16.62 22.53
CA ALA A 359 -22.33 -16.73 22.31
C ALA A 359 -21.89 -15.89 21.10
N ALA A 360 -22.66 -15.93 20.00
CA ALA A 360 -22.44 -15.08 18.85
C ALA A 360 -22.57 -13.59 19.21
N LEU A 361 -23.59 -13.23 19.98
CA LEU A 361 -23.79 -11.86 20.48
C LEU A 361 -22.60 -11.41 21.34
N GLN A 362 -22.14 -12.25 22.26
CA GLN A 362 -21.00 -11.94 23.12
C GLN A 362 -19.71 -11.73 22.30
N GLN A 363 -19.45 -12.61 21.34
CA GLN A 363 -18.24 -12.59 20.51
C GLN A 363 -18.21 -11.37 19.57
N TRP A 364 -19.31 -11.13 18.86
CA TRP A 364 -19.33 -10.17 17.75
C TRP A 364 -19.76 -8.77 18.15
N VAL A 365 -20.58 -8.65 19.20
CA VAL A 365 -21.12 -7.37 19.66
C VAL A 365 -20.44 -6.95 20.95
N GLU A 366 -20.70 -7.65 22.05
CA GLU A 366 -20.33 -7.17 23.39
C GLU A 366 -18.83 -7.00 23.55
N SER A 367 -18.04 -7.99 23.12
CA SER A 367 -16.58 -7.94 23.23
C SER A 367 -15.97 -6.78 22.42
N ARG A 368 -16.56 -6.44 21.28
CA ARG A 368 -16.06 -5.36 20.39
C ARG A 368 -16.43 -3.98 20.92
N LEU A 369 -17.67 -3.81 21.38
CA LEU A 369 -18.12 -2.55 21.97
C LEU A 369 -17.38 -2.26 23.29
N ALA A 370 -17.17 -3.28 24.13
CA ALA A 370 -16.41 -3.14 25.38
C ALA A 370 -14.94 -2.76 25.12
N ALA A 371 -14.29 -3.38 24.13
CA ALA A 371 -12.92 -3.02 23.74
C ALA A 371 -12.83 -1.57 23.26
N TYR A 372 -13.83 -1.09 22.50
CA TYR A 372 -13.89 0.29 22.04
C TYR A 372 -14.05 1.27 23.21
N GLU A 373 -14.97 0.99 24.13
CA GLU A 373 -15.18 1.76 25.34
C GLU A 373 -13.88 1.87 26.16
N GLN A 374 -13.18 0.75 26.35
CA GLN A 374 -11.89 0.72 27.05
C GLN A 374 -10.82 1.55 26.34
N ALA A 375 -10.78 1.53 25.00
CA ALA A 375 -9.76 2.22 24.22
C ALA A 375 -9.96 3.75 24.15
N PHE A 376 -11.22 4.22 24.04
CA PHE A 376 -11.52 5.60 23.68
C PHE A 376 -12.38 6.38 24.68
N ALA A 377 -12.97 5.71 25.67
CA ALA A 377 -14.12 6.19 26.44
C ALA A 377 -15.33 6.56 25.56
N LEU A 378 -16.54 6.34 26.07
CA LEU A 378 -17.75 6.66 25.32
C LEU A 378 -18.18 8.11 25.54
N THR A 379 -18.69 8.71 24.47
CA THR A 379 -19.54 9.90 24.56
C THR A 379 -20.98 9.49 24.81
N ALA A 380 -21.82 10.40 25.32
CA ALA A 380 -23.24 10.13 25.54
C ALA A 380 -24.00 9.70 24.26
N GLY A 381 -23.56 10.15 23.08
CA GLY A 381 -24.10 9.69 21.80
C GLY A 381 -23.73 8.24 21.50
N GLU A 382 -22.46 7.88 21.70
CA GLU A 382 -21.98 6.51 21.51
C GLU A 382 -22.60 5.53 22.51
N GLU A 383 -22.82 5.94 23.77
CA GLU A 383 -23.54 5.14 24.76
C GLU A 383 -24.94 4.77 24.26
N ARG A 384 -25.70 5.75 23.73
CA ARG A 384 -27.03 5.50 23.15
C ARG A 384 -26.96 4.60 21.93
N LEU A 385 -26.03 4.86 21.01
CA LEU A 385 -25.82 4.04 19.82
C LEU A 385 -25.52 2.58 20.20
N PHE A 386 -24.62 2.37 21.16
CA PHE A 386 -24.19 1.03 21.57
C PHE A 386 -25.29 0.32 22.36
N ALA A 387 -26.08 1.04 23.17
CA ALA A 387 -27.26 0.47 23.81
C ALA A 387 -28.29 -0.03 22.78
N GLU A 388 -28.54 0.75 21.72
CA GLU A 388 -29.45 0.36 20.65
C GLU A 388 -28.93 -0.82 19.83
N VAL A 389 -27.63 -0.84 19.50
CA VAL A 389 -26.97 -2.00 18.88
C VAL A 389 -27.18 -3.28 19.70
N ARG A 390 -26.91 -3.23 21.01
CA ARG A 390 -27.10 -4.38 21.91
C ARG A 390 -28.57 -4.83 21.94
N ARG A 391 -29.51 -3.88 22.03
CA ARG A 391 -30.94 -4.18 22.03
C ARG A 391 -31.36 -4.90 20.76
N ARG A 392 -30.92 -4.41 19.59
CA ARG A 392 -31.22 -5.02 18.28
C ARG A 392 -30.57 -6.38 18.11
N ALA A 393 -29.32 -6.54 18.54
CA ALA A 393 -28.63 -7.82 18.54
C ALA A 393 -29.42 -8.90 19.30
N ARG A 394 -30.00 -8.57 20.47
CA ARG A 394 -30.82 -9.51 21.26
C ARG A 394 -32.14 -9.88 20.58
N LEU A 395 -32.77 -8.94 19.87
CA LEU A 395 -33.99 -9.21 19.11
C LEU A 395 -33.77 -10.14 17.91
N LEU A 396 -32.51 -10.33 17.51
CA LEU A 396 -32.11 -11.22 16.42
C LEU A 396 -31.67 -12.60 16.92
N ILE A 397 -31.79 -12.88 18.22
CA ILE A 397 -31.54 -14.23 18.73
C ILE A 397 -32.40 -15.24 17.95
N ASP A 398 -31.81 -16.38 17.63
CA ASP A 398 -32.35 -17.46 16.79
C ASP A 398 -32.50 -17.15 15.31
N THR A 399 -32.13 -15.96 14.85
CA THR A 399 -31.96 -15.70 13.42
C THR A 399 -30.64 -16.28 12.91
N SER A 400 -30.55 -16.52 11.59
CA SER A 400 -29.36 -17.07 10.97
C SER A 400 -28.62 -16.00 10.15
N LEU A 401 -27.31 -15.93 10.30
CA LEU A 401 -26.45 -15.01 9.57
C LEU A 401 -25.34 -15.81 8.85
N PRO A 402 -25.13 -15.62 7.54
CA PRO A 402 -24.04 -16.31 6.84
C PRO A 402 -22.68 -15.84 7.37
N MET A 403 -21.71 -16.75 7.44
CA MET A 403 -20.31 -16.44 7.70
C MET A 403 -19.55 -16.54 6.39
N VAL A 404 -18.83 -15.47 6.05
CA VAL A 404 -18.10 -15.35 4.78
C VAL A 404 -16.61 -15.18 5.07
N TRP A 405 -15.78 -15.36 4.05
CA TRP A 405 -14.41 -14.86 4.08
C TRP A 405 -14.42 -13.38 3.77
N GLU A 406 -14.16 -12.55 4.79
CA GLU A 406 -13.92 -11.13 4.61
C GLU A 406 -12.50 -10.94 4.08
N HIS A 407 -12.32 -10.06 3.09
CA HIS A 407 -11.04 -9.53 2.64
C HIS A 407 -10.47 -8.53 3.66
N TYR A 408 -11.33 -7.89 4.46
CA TYR A 408 -11.02 -6.83 5.41
C TYR A 408 -10.52 -5.54 4.76
N ALA A 409 -9.84 -5.49 3.63
CA ALA A 409 -9.42 -4.22 2.99
C ALA A 409 -9.99 -4.02 1.57
N PHE A 410 -11.26 -4.41 1.37
CA PHE A 410 -11.88 -4.47 0.04
C PHE A 410 -12.25 -3.08 -0.50
N GLY A 411 -11.30 -2.40 -1.15
CA GLY A 411 -11.48 -1.07 -1.73
C GLY A 411 -10.81 -0.91 -3.09
N ASP A 412 -11.07 0.22 -3.76
CA ASP A 412 -10.62 0.49 -5.15
C ASP A 412 -9.11 0.35 -5.38
N TRP A 413 -8.30 0.48 -4.33
CA TRP A 413 -6.84 0.35 -4.38
C TRP A 413 -6.33 -1.10 -4.27
N ASN A 414 -7.22 -2.07 -4.05
CA ASN A 414 -6.90 -3.51 -3.99
C ASN A 414 -7.61 -4.32 -5.10
N ILE A 415 -8.30 -3.65 -6.02
CA ILE A 415 -9.11 -4.27 -7.05
C ILE A 415 -8.58 -3.91 -8.42
N TYR A 416 -8.37 -4.91 -9.28
CA TYR A 416 -7.90 -4.76 -10.66
C TYR A 416 -9.00 -5.18 -11.64
N ARG A 417 -9.04 -4.51 -12.78
CA ARG A 417 -10.02 -4.72 -13.84
C ARG A 417 -9.33 -4.95 -15.17
N ASP A 418 -9.65 -6.08 -15.79
CA ASP A 418 -9.26 -6.41 -17.17
C ASP A 418 -10.54 -6.65 -17.99
N GLY A 419 -11.00 -5.59 -18.65
CA GLY A 419 -12.31 -5.57 -19.28
C GLY A 419 -13.43 -5.87 -18.25
N PRO A 420 -14.22 -6.95 -18.44
CA PRO A 420 -15.28 -7.34 -17.50
C PRO A 420 -14.77 -8.11 -16.27
N LYS A 421 -13.52 -8.57 -16.26
CA LYS A 421 -12.97 -9.41 -15.18
C LYS A 421 -12.50 -8.56 -14.00
N THR A 422 -12.80 -9.04 -12.79
CA THR A 422 -12.30 -8.48 -11.53
C THR A 422 -11.21 -9.38 -10.98
N TYR A 423 -10.15 -8.78 -10.45
CA TYR A 423 -9.13 -9.45 -9.65
C TYR A 423 -8.95 -8.68 -8.35
N VAL A 424 -8.64 -9.39 -7.27
CA VAL A 424 -8.56 -8.80 -5.93
C VAL A 424 -7.26 -9.24 -5.28
N VAL A 425 -6.51 -8.28 -4.73
CA VAL A 425 -5.19 -8.50 -4.13
C VAL A 425 -5.14 -7.97 -2.71
N ASP A 426 -4.03 -8.25 -2.01
CA ASP A 426 -3.77 -7.75 -0.64
C ASP A 426 -4.73 -8.33 0.39
N TRP A 427 -4.63 -9.65 0.51
CA TRP A 427 -5.50 -10.48 1.31
C TRP A 427 -4.97 -10.68 2.75
N GLU A 428 -4.08 -9.81 3.22
CA GLU A 428 -3.39 -9.97 4.51
C GLU A 428 -4.31 -9.90 5.73
N GLY A 429 -5.41 -9.16 5.61
CA GLY A 429 -6.42 -9.02 6.66
C GLY A 429 -7.54 -10.05 6.58
N ALA A 430 -7.46 -10.97 5.62
CA ALA A 430 -8.58 -11.83 5.32
C ALA A 430 -8.85 -12.84 6.43
N SER A 431 -10.11 -12.97 6.78
CA SER A 431 -10.54 -13.84 7.88
C SER A 431 -11.99 -14.26 7.69
N ARG A 432 -12.42 -15.27 8.46
CA ARG A 432 -13.84 -15.60 8.52
C ARG A 432 -14.56 -14.59 9.41
N GLY A 433 -15.61 -13.97 8.88
CA GLY A 433 -16.31 -12.91 9.56
C GLY A 433 -17.76 -12.73 9.13
N LEU A 434 -18.31 -11.60 9.53
CA LEU A 434 -19.69 -11.21 9.27
C LEU A 434 -19.81 -10.66 7.84
N PRO A 435 -20.98 -10.83 7.20
CA PRO A 435 -21.18 -10.31 5.86
C PRO A 435 -21.28 -8.77 5.90
N LEU A 436 -21.33 -8.16 4.72
CA LEU A 436 -21.44 -6.71 4.49
C LEU A 436 -20.19 -5.87 4.77
N PHE A 437 -19.23 -6.30 5.59
CA PHE A 437 -18.10 -5.44 5.94
C PHE A 437 -17.29 -4.99 4.72
N ASP A 438 -16.95 -5.91 3.82
CA ASP A 438 -16.25 -5.58 2.57
C ASP A 438 -17.12 -4.74 1.62
N LEU A 439 -18.41 -5.04 1.51
CA LEU A 439 -19.31 -4.29 0.63
C LEU A 439 -19.46 -2.84 1.10
N LEU A 440 -19.73 -2.64 2.39
CA LEU A 440 -19.87 -1.30 2.96
C LEU A 440 -18.58 -0.52 2.78
N TYR A 441 -17.43 -1.15 3.05
CA TYR A 441 -16.14 -0.52 2.88
C TYR A 441 -15.88 -0.10 1.42
N LEU A 442 -16.18 -0.98 0.45
CA LEU A 442 -16.12 -0.66 -0.97
C LEU A 442 -17.00 0.53 -1.31
N VAL A 443 -18.30 0.42 -1.03
CA VAL A 443 -19.31 1.41 -1.42
C VAL A 443 -18.93 2.81 -0.95
N ILE A 444 -18.45 2.93 0.29
CA ILE A 444 -18.01 4.20 0.88
C ILE A 444 -16.82 4.77 0.09
N HIS A 445 -15.76 3.97 -0.06
CA HIS A 445 -14.52 4.44 -0.66
C HIS A 445 -14.67 4.68 -2.17
N SER A 446 -15.38 3.82 -2.89
CA SER A 446 -15.67 4.02 -4.30
C SER A 446 -16.54 5.25 -4.53
N THR A 447 -17.45 5.59 -3.61
CA THR A 447 -18.23 6.83 -3.69
C THR A 447 -17.32 8.06 -3.55
N TYR A 448 -16.38 8.04 -2.59
CA TYR A 448 -15.40 9.13 -2.44
C TYR A 448 -14.57 9.34 -3.70
N VAL A 449 -14.08 8.26 -4.29
CA VAL A 449 -13.31 8.31 -5.54
C VAL A 449 -14.18 8.78 -6.70
N ALA A 450 -15.42 8.29 -6.81
CA ALA A 450 -16.33 8.65 -7.88
C ALA A 450 -16.68 10.14 -7.86
N GLN A 451 -16.88 10.70 -6.67
CA GLN A 451 -17.16 12.12 -6.42
C GLN A 451 -15.89 12.98 -6.27
N ASN A 452 -14.69 12.39 -6.35
CA ASN A 452 -13.40 13.07 -6.20
C ASN A 452 -13.26 13.82 -4.85
N LEU A 453 -13.71 13.20 -3.77
CA LEU A 453 -13.65 13.73 -2.41
C LEU A 453 -12.31 13.40 -1.76
N SER A 454 -11.46 14.41 -1.59
CA SER A 454 -10.13 14.25 -0.97
C SER A 454 -10.04 14.77 0.46
N ASP A 455 -10.95 15.65 0.89
CA ASP A 455 -10.95 16.18 2.26
C ASP A 455 -11.85 15.36 3.18
N GLU A 456 -11.38 15.15 4.42
CA GLU A 456 -12.07 14.34 5.43
C GLU A 456 -13.48 14.89 5.74
N ALA A 457 -13.64 16.21 5.80
CA ALA A 457 -14.93 16.82 6.09
C ALA A 457 -15.97 16.51 4.98
N ALA A 458 -15.58 16.53 3.70
CA ALA A 458 -16.44 16.13 2.60
C ALA A 458 -16.74 14.63 2.61
N GLN A 459 -15.76 13.79 2.93
CA GLN A 459 -15.96 12.35 3.07
C GLN A 459 -16.96 12.01 4.19
N LEU A 460 -16.87 12.69 5.33
CA LEU A 460 -17.80 12.56 6.45
C LEU A 460 -19.21 13.07 6.10
N ARG A 461 -19.34 14.16 5.35
CA ARG A 461 -20.66 14.62 4.84
C ARG A 461 -21.28 13.59 3.89
N CYS A 462 -20.50 13.10 2.93
CA CYS A 462 -20.93 12.07 1.99
C CYS A 462 -21.35 10.78 2.73
N PHE A 463 -20.60 10.35 3.75
CA PHE A 463 -20.97 9.22 4.59
C PHE A 463 -22.33 9.41 5.27
N ARG A 464 -22.57 10.59 5.85
CA ARG A 464 -23.86 10.93 6.46
C ARG A 464 -25.01 10.86 5.45
N GLU A 465 -24.79 11.39 4.25
CA GLU A 465 -25.78 11.36 3.17
C GLU A 465 -26.10 9.93 2.71
N LEU A 466 -25.07 9.09 2.65
CA LEU A 466 -25.16 7.72 2.19
C LEU A 466 -25.96 6.82 3.15
N PHE A 467 -25.80 6.99 4.46
CA PHE A 467 -26.33 6.04 5.45
C PHE A 467 -27.32 6.61 6.46
N CYS A 468 -27.36 7.92 6.68
CA CYS A 468 -28.17 8.50 7.75
C CYS A 468 -29.33 9.37 7.24
N THR A 469 -29.09 10.18 6.20
CA THR A 469 -30.08 11.16 5.73
C THR A 469 -30.72 10.82 4.39
N GLY A 470 -30.27 9.74 3.73
CA GLY A 470 -30.83 9.26 2.47
C GLY A 470 -30.69 10.29 1.35
N GLY A 471 -29.49 10.41 0.76
CA GLY A 471 -29.17 11.38 -0.30
C GLY A 471 -30.20 11.43 -1.42
N GLN A 472 -31.10 12.42 -1.39
CA GLN A 472 -32.25 12.47 -2.30
C GLN A 472 -31.90 12.94 -3.73
N THR A 473 -30.70 13.50 -3.95
CA THR A 473 -30.37 14.18 -5.20
C THR A 473 -29.20 13.58 -5.99
N ASP A 474 -28.34 12.76 -5.39
CA ASP A 474 -27.21 12.11 -6.09
C ASP A 474 -27.58 10.65 -6.43
N PRO A 475 -27.46 10.22 -7.70
CA PRO A 475 -27.71 8.84 -8.10
C PRO A 475 -26.76 7.82 -7.44
N ILE A 476 -25.53 8.20 -7.05
CA ILE A 476 -24.57 7.24 -6.48
C ILE A 476 -25.04 6.69 -5.11
N PRO A 477 -25.44 7.52 -4.13
CA PRO A 477 -26.02 7.02 -2.89
C PRO A 477 -27.24 6.10 -3.06
N GLN A 478 -28.10 6.37 -4.05
CA GLN A 478 -29.26 5.51 -4.32
C GLN A 478 -28.83 4.15 -4.85
N LEU A 479 -27.92 4.13 -5.83
CA LEU A 479 -27.34 2.90 -6.37
C LEU A 479 -26.59 2.09 -5.31
N ALA A 480 -25.90 2.77 -4.38
CA ALA A 480 -25.26 2.12 -3.25
C ALA A 480 -26.25 1.37 -2.36
N GLN A 481 -27.42 1.94 -2.09
CA GLN A 481 -28.48 1.27 -1.35
C GLN A 481 -29.08 0.09 -2.13
N GLU A 482 -29.23 0.21 -3.45
CA GLU A 482 -29.63 -0.91 -4.32
C GLU A 482 -28.62 -2.05 -4.28
N TRP A 483 -27.31 -1.75 -4.32
CA TRP A 483 -26.23 -2.74 -4.21
C TRP A 483 -26.24 -3.46 -2.87
N ILE A 484 -26.40 -2.72 -1.77
CA ILE A 484 -26.51 -3.30 -0.42
C ILE A 484 -27.72 -4.21 -0.33
N THR A 485 -28.88 -3.75 -0.79
CA THR A 485 -30.13 -4.52 -0.76
C THR A 485 -30.03 -5.79 -1.60
N HIS A 486 -29.47 -5.69 -2.81
CA HIS A 486 -29.26 -6.84 -3.67
C HIS A 486 -28.31 -7.86 -3.02
N TYR A 487 -27.16 -7.42 -2.52
CA TYR A 487 -26.21 -8.30 -1.84
C TYR A 487 -26.83 -9.01 -0.63
N MET A 488 -27.61 -8.28 0.18
CA MET A 488 -28.30 -8.87 1.34
C MET A 488 -29.33 -9.90 0.91
N SER A 489 -30.07 -9.64 -0.17
CA SER A 489 -31.02 -10.59 -0.74
C SER A 489 -30.33 -11.86 -1.23
N GLU A 490 -29.23 -11.73 -1.98
CA GLU A 490 -28.50 -12.88 -2.55
C GLU A 490 -27.87 -13.78 -1.47
N LEU A 491 -27.42 -13.20 -0.36
CA LEU A 491 -26.89 -13.96 0.79
C LEU A 491 -27.93 -14.28 1.86
N GLU A 492 -29.21 -13.98 1.60
CA GLU A 492 -30.33 -14.21 2.51
C GLU A 492 -30.08 -13.64 3.92
N ILE A 493 -29.57 -12.41 3.99
CA ILE A 493 -29.29 -11.70 5.24
C ILE A 493 -30.56 -10.99 5.69
N ASP A 494 -31.00 -11.23 6.93
CA ASP A 494 -32.13 -10.50 7.51
C ASP A 494 -31.83 -9.00 7.53
N PRO A 495 -32.67 -8.14 6.91
CA PRO A 495 -32.46 -6.69 6.83
C PRO A 495 -32.19 -6.02 8.18
N ARG A 496 -32.71 -6.59 9.27
CA ARG A 496 -32.53 -6.06 10.63
C ARG A 496 -31.09 -6.13 11.14
N PHE A 497 -30.22 -6.95 10.53
CA PHE A 497 -28.79 -6.97 10.85
C PHE A 497 -28.03 -5.74 10.34
N TYR A 498 -28.49 -5.12 9.24
CA TYR A 498 -27.72 -4.09 8.52
C TYR A 498 -27.27 -2.92 9.40
N PRO A 499 -28.17 -2.24 10.16
CA PRO A 499 -27.78 -1.09 10.97
C PRO A 499 -26.70 -1.42 12.00
N MET A 500 -26.79 -2.61 12.63
CA MET A 500 -25.81 -3.08 13.59
C MET A 500 -24.48 -3.40 12.91
N LEU A 501 -24.49 -4.11 11.79
CA LEU A 501 -23.27 -4.47 11.06
C LEU A 501 -22.52 -3.24 10.56
N LEU A 502 -23.23 -2.19 10.14
CA LEU A 502 -22.63 -0.90 9.80
C LEU A 502 -21.87 -0.29 10.97
N VAL A 503 -22.46 -0.27 12.18
CA VAL A 503 -21.80 0.23 13.39
C VAL A 503 -20.59 -0.62 13.76
N LEU A 504 -20.76 -1.95 13.79
CA LEU A 504 -19.70 -2.88 14.19
C LEU A 504 -18.49 -2.83 13.25
N MET A 505 -18.71 -2.70 11.94
CA MET A 505 -17.63 -2.52 10.97
C MET A 505 -16.72 -1.36 11.39
N TRP A 506 -17.30 -0.19 11.69
CA TRP A 506 -16.52 0.99 12.06
C TRP A 506 -15.87 0.89 13.43
N VAL A 507 -16.53 0.24 14.40
CA VAL A 507 -15.92 -0.08 15.70
C VAL A 507 -14.67 -0.94 15.52
N ILE A 508 -14.76 -1.99 14.70
CA ILE A 508 -13.63 -2.89 14.41
C ILE A 508 -12.51 -2.13 13.72
N ARG A 509 -12.81 -1.27 12.74
CA ARG A 509 -11.82 -0.41 12.08
C ARG A 509 -11.12 0.54 13.05
N ALA A 510 -11.90 1.18 13.94
CA ALA A 510 -11.36 2.07 14.94
C ALA A 510 -10.39 1.34 15.87
N LEU A 511 -10.75 0.14 16.33
CA LEU A 511 -9.90 -0.70 17.17
C LEU A 511 -8.62 -1.12 16.45
N SER A 512 -8.70 -1.64 15.21
CA SER A 512 -7.50 -2.02 14.47
C SER A 512 -6.55 -0.85 14.20
N ARG A 513 -7.11 0.37 13.98
CA ARG A 513 -6.31 1.59 13.86
C ARG A 513 -5.63 1.95 15.18
N PHE A 514 -6.32 1.77 16.29
CA PHE A 514 -5.77 1.99 17.63
C PHE A 514 -4.65 1.01 17.96
N ASP A 515 -4.84 -0.29 17.70
CA ASP A 515 -3.80 -1.31 17.90
C ASP A 515 -2.54 -0.99 17.09
N ARG A 516 -2.73 -0.52 15.84
CA ARG A 516 -1.62 -0.05 15.00
C ARG A 516 -0.92 1.19 15.59
N GLN A 517 -1.65 2.14 16.18
CA GLN A 517 -1.07 3.33 16.80
C GLN A 517 -0.28 2.99 18.07
N VAL A 518 -0.83 2.11 18.91
CA VAL A 518 -0.18 1.61 20.13
C VAL A 518 1.10 0.85 19.78
N GLY A 519 1.05 -0.04 18.77
CA GLY A 519 2.22 -0.76 18.29
C GLY A 519 3.33 0.14 17.73
N LEU A 520 2.98 1.32 17.22
CA LEU A 520 3.92 2.34 16.75
C LEU A 520 4.38 3.32 17.86
N GLN A 521 4.01 3.08 19.12
CA GLN A 521 4.33 3.95 20.27
C GLN A 521 3.90 5.41 20.07
N ASN A 522 2.87 5.65 19.25
CA ASN A 522 2.31 6.99 19.08
C ASN A 522 1.33 7.27 20.22
N GLU A 523 1.83 7.73 21.37
CA GLU A 523 1.02 8.03 22.56
C GLU A 523 0.16 9.31 22.45
N GLY A 524 0.25 10.04 21.33
CA GLY A 524 -0.58 11.22 21.06
C GLY A 524 -2.09 10.90 21.09
N HIS A 525 -2.92 11.95 21.24
CA HIS A 525 -4.37 11.91 21.38
C HIS A 525 -5.07 10.73 20.65
N ARG A 526 -5.31 9.64 21.40
CA ARG A 526 -5.80 8.33 20.92
C ARG A 526 -7.03 8.44 20.00
N ARG A 527 -7.91 9.39 20.30
CA ARG A 527 -9.17 9.61 19.59
C ARG A 527 -9.01 10.49 18.34
N SER A 528 -8.24 11.59 18.41
CA SER A 528 -8.17 12.56 17.30
C SER A 528 -7.35 12.08 16.11
N ASN A 529 -6.47 11.08 16.30
CA ASN A 529 -5.67 10.51 15.22
C ASN A 529 -6.36 9.33 14.52
N ASN A 530 -7.58 8.99 14.92
CA ASN A 530 -8.33 7.86 14.40
C ASN A 530 -9.54 8.35 13.59
N GLN A 531 -9.36 8.40 12.27
CA GLN A 531 -10.39 8.86 11.33
C GLN A 531 -11.72 8.09 11.45
N TYR A 532 -11.71 6.87 11.98
CA TYR A 532 -12.91 6.05 12.08
C TYR A 532 -13.87 6.50 13.18
N ILE A 533 -13.38 7.28 14.16
CA ILE A 533 -14.20 7.87 15.22
C ILE A 533 -15.21 8.87 14.62
N GLY A 534 -14.84 9.58 13.54
CA GLY A 534 -15.74 10.50 12.86
C GLY A 534 -16.98 9.80 12.28
N TYR A 535 -16.82 8.61 11.71
CA TYR A 535 -17.95 7.82 11.20
C TYR A 535 -18.86 7.36 12.33
N ILE A 536 -18.29 6.85 13.44
CA ILE A 536 -19.06 6.40 14.61
C ILE A 536 -19.84 7.56 15.23
N ALA A 537 -19.24 8.75 15.34
CA ALA A 537 -19.91 9.95 15.82
C ALA A 537 -21.12 10.33 14.95
N ILE A 538 -21.00 10.24 13.62
CA ILE A 538 -22.13 10.50 12.72
C ILE A 538 -23.27 9.49 12.94
N LEU A 539 -22.96 8.21 13.10
CA LEU A 539 -23.98 7.19 13.38
C LEU A 539 -24.64 7.44 14.75
N ALA A 540 -23.87 7.87 15.74
CA ALA A 540 -24.35 8.21 17.08
C ALA A 540 -25.27 9.44 17.10
N ASP A 541 -25.11 10.37 16.16
CA ASP A 541 -26.00 11.52 15.99
C ASP A 541 -27.33 11.15 15.29
N HIS A 542 -27.43 9.96 14.67
CA HIS A 542 -28.57 9.55 13.84
C HIS A 542 -29.12 8.17 14.24
N VAL A 543 -29.07 7.82 15.53
CA VAL A 543 -29.53 6.49 16.02
C VAL A 543 -30.98 6.22 15.63
N GLU A 544 -31.86 7.21 15.74
CA GLU A 544 -33.28 7.03 15.43
C GLU A 544 -33.52 6.73 13.94
N GLN A 545 -32.82 7.42 13.04
CA GLN A 545 -32.94 7.21 11.59
C GLN A 545 -32.29 5.90 11.15
N LEU A 546 -31.20 5.50 11.82
CA LEU A 546 -30.45 4.29 11.48
C LEU A 546 -31.22 3.01 11.84
N PHE A 547 -32.05 3.05 12.89
CA PHE A 547 -32.76 1.88 13.42
C PHE A 547 -34.30 1.97 13.29
N SER A 548 -34.82 2.90 12.49
CA SER A 548 -36.28 3.08 12.28
C SER A 548 -36.94 1.98 11.49
#